data_AF-A0A749PLH3-F1
#
_entry.id   AF-A0A749PLH3-F1
#
_cell.length_a   1.000
_cell.length_b   1.000
_cell.length_c   1.000
_cell.angle_alpha   90.00
_cell.angle_beta   90.00
_cell.angle_gamma   90.00
#
_symmetry.space_group_name_H-M   'P 1'
#
loop_
_entity.id
_entity.type
_entity.pdbx_description
1 polymer ?
#
loop_
_entity_poly.entity_id
_entity_poly.type
_entity_poly.pdbx_seq_one_letter_code
_entity_poly.pdbx_strand_id
1 'polypeptide(L)'
;MKVIPAQLAKNQFGDLLMKVQREPVEISKHGKRVAVVISPEEYDQFAQLKLQSLKAILAESIAQADRGELHSIDEVFAPLMIDELEGKTQG
;
A
#
# COMPACT_ATOMS: atom_id res chain seq x y z
N MET A 1 -10.63 -11.51 -3.18
CA MET A 1 -9.93 -10.73 -4.22
C MET A 1 -10.04 -11.46 -5.54
N LYS A 2 -10.62 -10.80 -6.52
CA LYS A 2 -10.83 -11.35 -7.87
C LYS A 2 -9.79 -10.80 -8.83
N VAL A 3 -9.24 -11.64 -9.72
CA VAL A 3 -8.31 -11.21 -10.78
C VAL A 3 -9.05 -11.15 -12.12
N ILE A 4 -8.92 -10.04 -12.85
CA ILE A 4 -9.47 -9.90 -14.20
C ILE A 4 -8.41 -9.37 -15.19
N PRO A 5 -8.45 -9.77 -16.47
CA PRO A 5 -7.59 -9.18 -17.49
C PRO A 5 -7.94 -7.70 -17.74
N ALA A 6 -6.94 -6.89 -18.07
CA ALA A 6 -7.11 -5.46 -18.39
C ALA A 6 -8.10 -5.21 -19.53
N GLN A 7 -8.15 -6.10 -20.52
CA GLN A 7 -9.11 -6.02 -21.62
C GLN A 7 -10.55 -6.22 -21.12
N LEU A 8 -10.76 -7.12 -20.16
CA LEU A 8 -12.08 -7.34 -19.56
C LEU A 8 -12.48 -6.15 -18.68
N ALA A 9 -11.54 -5.60 -17.91
CA ALA A 9 -11.74 -4.40 -17.11
C ALA A 9 -12.19 -3.20 -17.96
N LYS A 10 -11.55 -3.01 -19.13
CA LYS A 10 -11.91 -1.96 -20.09
C LYS A 10 -13.30 -2.17 -20.68
N ASN A 11 -13.63 -3.40 -21.08
CA ASN A 11 -14.89 -3.71 -21.75
C ASN A 11 -16.08 -3.75 -20.78
N GLN A 12 -15.86 -4.09 -19.52
CA GLN A 12 -16.89 -4.28 -18.49
C GLN A 12 -16.66 -3.34 -17.29
N PHE A 13 -16.37 -2.07 -17.57
CA PHE A 13 -16.02 -1.11 -16.52
C PHE A 13 -17.15 -0.91 -15.49
N GLY A 14 -18.42 -0.89 -15.93
CA GLY A 14 -19.56 -0.81 -15.02
C GLY A 14 -19.63 -1.99 -14.03
N ASP A 15 -19.47 -3.22 -14.53
CA ASP A 15 -19.44 -4.42 -13.68
C ASP A 15 -18.22 -4.43 -12.74
N LEU A 16 -17.08 -3.91 -13.19
CA LEU A 16 -15.91 -3.72 -12.34
C LEU A 16 -16.26 -2.78 -11.18
N LEU A 17 -16.87 -1.63 -11.45
CA LEU A 17 -17.28 -0.66 -10.43
C LEU A 17 -18.25 -1.28 -9.41
N MET A 18 -19.15 -2.16 -9.83
CA MET A 18 -20.04 -2.88 -8.90
C MET A 18 -19.29 -3.93 -8.05
N LYS A 19 -18.30 -4.62 -8.62
CA LYS A 19 -17.51 -5.64 -7.92
C LYS A 19 -16.61 -5.02 -6.85
N VAL A 20 -15.96 -3.89 -7.15
CA VAL A 20 -15.03 -3.22 -6.22
C VAL A 20 -15.72 -2.69 -4.96
N GLN A 21 -17.04 -2.48 -4.98
CA GLN A 21 -17.80 -2.14 -3.76
C GLN A 21 -17.90 -3.30 -2.77
N ARG A 22 -17.66 -4.55 -3.22
CA ARG A 22 -17.82 -5.76 -2.40
C ARG A 22 -16.48 -6.38 -2.03
N GLU A 23 -15.51 -6.33 -2.95
CA GLU A 23 -14.17 -6.85 -2.71
C GLU A 23 -13.14 -6.19 -3.65
N PRO A 24 -11.86 -6.15 -3.25
CA PRO A 24 -10.77 -5.75 -4.13
C PRO A 24 -10.71 -6.58 -5.42
N VAL A 25 -10.48 -5.88 -6.53
CA VAL A 25 -10.30 -6.48 -7.85
C VAL A 25 -8.91 -6.18 -8.38
N GLU A 26 -8.14 -7.23 -8.64
CA GLU A 26 -6.86 -7.15 -9.31
C GLU A 26 -7.04 -7.13 -10.83
N ILE A 27 -6.26 -6.28 -11.49
CA ILE A 27 -6.17 -6.21 -12.94
C ILE A 27 -4.82 -6.76 -13.39
N SER A 28 -4.84 -7.71 -14.33
CA SER A 28 -3.64 -8.29 -14.93
C SER A 28 -3.52 -7.96 -16.43
N LYS A 29 -2.29 -7.83 -16.91
CA LYS A 29 -1.95 -7.64 -18.33
C LYS A 29 -0.89 -8.66 -18.72
N HIS A 30 -1.19 -9.52 -19.70
CA HIS A 30 -0.32 -10.62 -20.12
C HIS A 30 0.15 -11.50 -18.95
N GLY A 31 -0.76 -11.79 -18.00
CA GLY A 31 -0.45 -12.58 -16.81
C GLY A 31 0.29 -11.85 -15.70
N LYS A 32 0.78 -10.62 -15.92
CA LYS A 32 1.40 -9.79 -14.88
C LYS A 32 0.35 -8.94 -14.16
N ARG A 33 0.42 -8.89 -12.84
CA ARG A 33 -0.37 -7.97 -12.01
C ARG A 33 0.02 -6.52 -12.33
N VAL A 34 -0.97 -5.67 -12.63
CA VAL A 34 -0.70 -4.26 -13.00
C VAL A 34 -1.47 -3.24 -12.16
N ALA A 35 -2.60 -3.61 -11.57
CA ALA A 35 -3.34 -2.73 -10.67
C ALA A 35 -4.21 -3.53 -9.69
N VAL A 36 -4.59 -2.89 -8.60
CA VAL A 36 -5.69 -3.32 -7.72
C VAL A 36 -6.64 -2.15 -7.60
N VAL A 37 -7.93 -2.42 -7.76
CA VAL A 37 -9.00 -1.44 -7.58
C VAL A 37 -9.81 -1.84 -6.35
N ILE A 38 -10.04 -0.88 -5.47
CA ILE A 38 -10.81 -1.02 -4.23
C ILE A 38 -11.91 0.04 -4.18
N SER A 39 -12.87 -0.10 -3.27
CA SER A 39 -13.88 0.94 -3.05
C SER A 39 -13.23 2.19 -2.44
N PRO A 40 -13.87 3.37 -2.59
CA PRO A 40 -13.42 4.59 -1.90
C PRO A 40 -13.37 4.42 -0.38
N GLU A 41 -14.36 3.73 0.21
CA GLU A 41 -14.40 3.46 1.65
C GLU A 41 -13.20 2.62 2.11
N GLU A 42 -12.86 1.56 1.37
CA GLU A 42 -11.70 0.71 1.69
C GLU A 42 -10.39 1.49 1.53
N TYR A 43 -10.31 2.40 0.55
CA TYR A 43 -9.17 3.30 0.41
C TYR A 43 -9.02 4.25 1.60
N ASP A 44 -10.12 4.86 2.05
CA ASP A 44 -10.12 5.78 3.18
C ASP A 44 -9.73 5.07 4.47
N GLN A 45 -10.27 3.86 4.70
CA GLN A 45 -9.88 3.00 5.82
C GLN A 45 -8.40 2.66 5.78
N PHE A 46 -7.86 2.30 4.61
CA PHE A 46 -6.44 2.01 4.46
C PHE A 46 -5.56 3.24 4.73
N ALA A 47 -5.95 4.42 4.24
CA ALA A 47 -5.26 5.67 4.52
C ALA A 47 -5.29 6.01 6.01
N GLN A 48 -6.43 5.79 6.67
CA GLN A 48 -6.57 6.01 8.11
C GLN A 48 -5.69 5.04 8.90
N LEU A 49 -5.65 3.75 8.55
CA LEU A 49 -4.79 2.76 9.19
C LEU A 49 -3.30 3.13 9.08
N LYS A 50 -2.85 3.59 7.90
CA LYS A 50 -1.48 4.10 7.72
C LYS A 50 -1.18 5.27 8.64
N LEU A 51 -2.10 6.24 8.73
CA LEU A 51 -1.94 7.40 9.60
C LEU A 51 -1.91 6.99 11.08
N GLN A 52 -2.77 6.07 11.52
CA GLN A 52 -2.78 5.58 12.90
C GLN A 52 -1.48 4.84 13.25
N SER A 53 -0.98 3.99 12.35
CA SER A 53 0.30 3.32 12.52
C SER A 53 1.44 4.32 12.67
N LEU A 54 1.52 5.31 11.79
CA LEU A 54 2.52 6.37 11.88
C LEU A 54 2.43 7.14 13.20
N LYS A 55 1.21 7.51 13.64
CA LYS A 55 1.01 8.18 14.92
C LYS A 55 1.48 7.34 16.11
N ALA A 56 1.19 6.03 16.10
CA ALA A 56 1.61 5.13 17.15
C ALA A 56 3.14 5.01 17.22
N ILE A 57 3.80 4.86 16.06
CA ILE A 57 5.27 4.82 15.97
C ILE A 57 5.87 6.12 16.51
N LEU A 58 5.36 7.28 16.07
CA LEU A 58 5.87 8.57 16.52
C LEU A 58 5.65 8.80 18.01
N ALA A 59 4.51 8.40 18.56
CA ALA A 59 4.25 8.52 20.00
C ALA A 59 5.27 7.71 20.82
N GLU A 60 5.58 6.49 20.40
CA GLU A 60 6.61 5.66 21.05
C GLU A 60 8.00 6.29 20.89
N SER A 61 8.36 6.75 19.69
CA SER A 61 9.66 7.40 19.45
C SER A 61 9.84 8.68 20.28
N ILE A 62 8.78 9.47 20.47
CA ILE A 62 8.81 10.65 21.35
C ILE A 62 9.05 10.23 22.80
N ALA A 63 8.32 9.22 23.29
CA ALA A 63 8.51 8.72 24.64
C ALA A 63 9.91 8.14 24.88
N GLN A 64 10.53 7.52 23.87
CA GLN A 64 11.92 7.06 23.90
C GLN A 64 12.90 8.24 23.96
N ALA A 65 12.68 9.26 23.12
CA ALA A 65 13.49 10.47 23.10
C ALA A 65 13.47 11.20 24.46
N ASP A 66 12.31 11.29 25.10
CA ASP A 66 12.16 11.89 26.43
C ASP A 66 12.93 11.13 27.52
N ARG A 67 13.18 9.82 27.32
CA ARG A 67 14.03 8.98 28.19
C ARG A 67 15.52 9.02 27.82
N GLY A 68 15.90 9.76 26.77
CA GLY A 68 17.26 9.81 26.25
C GLY A 68 17.66 8.62 25.37
N GLU A 69 16.70 7.78 24.97
CA GLU A 69 16.91 6.63 24.08
C GLU A 69 16.90 7.10 22.61
N LEU A 70 17.97 7.82 22.22
CA LEU A 70 18.10 8.41 20.88
C LEU A 70 18.99 7.55 19.97
N HIS A 71 18.59 7.46 18.70
CA HIS A 71 19.37 6.86 17.63
C HIS A 71 19.68 7.90 16.56
N SER A 72 20.82 7.74 15.86
CA SER A 72 21.14 8.61 14.73
C SER A 72 20.21 8.34 13.55
N ILE A 73 19.99 9.36 12.71
CA ILE A 73 19.16 9.22 11.51
C ILE A 73 19.72 8.15 10.56
N ASP A 74 21.04 8.07 10.42
CA ASP A 74 21.69 7.12 9.50
C ASP A 74 21.45 5.67 9.92
N GLU A 75 21.52 5.37 11.22
CA GLU A 75 21.26 4.02 11.76
C GLU A 75 19.80 3.59 11.56
N VAL A 76 18.86 4.53 11.69
CA VAL A 76 17.42 4.26 11.57
C VAL A 76 16.99 4.14 10.10
N PHE A 77 17.50 4.99 9.22
CA PHE A 77 17.06 5.05 7.82
C PHE A 77 17.77 4.06 6.89
N ALA A 78 19.03 3.70 7.16
CA ALA A 78 19.77 2.73 6.34
C ALA A 78 19.01 1.42 6.05
N PRO A 79 18.37 0.75 7.03
CA PRO A 79 17.63 -0.49 6.76
C PRO A 79 16.30 -0.27 6.02
N LEU A 80 15.68 0.92 6.12
CA LEU A 80 14.39 1.21 5.46
C LEU A 80 14.52 1.44 3.95
N MET A 81 15.73 1.79 3.48
CA MET A 81 16.01 2.10 2.07
C MET A 81 16.38 0.87 1.22
N ILE A 82 16.49 -0.33 1.82
CA ILE A 82 16.96 -1.54 1.14
C ILE A 82 15.91 -2.07 0.13
N ASP A 83 14.62 -1.95 0.46
CA ASP A 83 13.52 -2.50 -0.33
C ASP A 83 13.17 -1.66 -1.59
N GLU A 84 13.57 -0.38 -1.64
CA GLU A 84 13.27 0.51 -2.78
C GLU A 84 14.09 0.20 -4.04
N LEU A 85 15.12 -0.66 -3.93
CA LEU A 85 16.00 -1.05 -5.03
C LEU A 85 15.59 -2.38 -5.70
N GLU A 86 14.92 -3.28 -4.99
CA GLU A 86 14.54 -4.61 -5.53
C GLU A 86 13.34 -4.56 -6.49
N GLY A 87 12.53 -3.50 -6.43
CA GLY A 87 11.43 -3.26 -7.38
C GLY A 87 11.84 -2.66 -8.73
N LYS A 88 13.11 -2.25 -8.91
CA LYS A 88 13.60 -1.58 -10.14
C LYS A 88 14.30 -2.51 -11.13
N THR A 89 14.43 -3.81 -10.85
CA THR A 89 15.15 -4.78 -11.72
C THR A 89 14.25 -5.73 -12.51
N GLN A 90 12.95 -5.47 -12.60
CA GLN A 90 12.07 -6.14 -13.58
C GLN A 90 11.30 -5.12 -14.44
N GLY A 91 12.03 -4.43 -15.30
CA GLY A 91 11.50 -3.63 -16.41
C GLY A 91 12.03 -4.16 -17.73
#